data_AF-A0A394TF27-F1
#
_entry.id   AF-A0A394TF27-F1
#
_cell.length_a   1.000
_cell.length_b   1.000
_cell.length_c   1.000
_cell.angle_alpha   90.00
_cell.angle_beta   90.00
_cell.angle_gamma   90.00
#
_symmetry.space_group_name_H-M   'P 1'
#
loop_
_entity.id
_entity.type
_entity.pdbx_description
1 polymer ?
#
loop_
_entity_poly.entity_id
_entity_poly.type
_entity_poly.pdbx_seq_one_letter_code
_entity_poly.pdbx_strand_id
1 'polypeptide(L)'
;MIKSGEYTCINGKEYKVILKDKNGKSYIISDKKESDFQKYADGIYEKEIDLEQLENLYYIIPKAVYEGNNFMIRPNMKNEGICLGTNDSELAKELKFERTDKYLYEKWVPESEIEIMEERKNIPLN
;
A
#
# COMPACT_ATOMS: atom_id res chain seq x y z
N MET A 1 1.60 2.87 -10.04
CA MET A 1 1.86 3.12 -8.61
C MET A 1 1.39 1.91 -7.83
N ILE A 2 2.22 1.37 -6.95
CA ILE A 2 1.90 0.15 -6.19
C ILE A 2 0.82 0.48 -5.15
N LYS A 3 -0.26 -0.28 -5.15
CA LYS A 3 -1.38 -0.05 -4.25
C LYS A 3 -1.04 -0.50 -2.83
N SER A 4 -1.26 0.37 -1.86
CA SER A 4 -1.02 0.10 -0.45
C SER A 4 -1.84 1.02 0.45
N GLY A 5 -2.05 0.58 1.69
CA GLY A 5 -2.82 1.30 2.69
C GLY A 5 -4.27 0.83 2.78
N GLU A 6 -5.11 1.65 3.40
CA GLU A 6 -6.51 1.37 3.68
C GLU A 6 -7.42 1.68 2.49
N TYR A 7 -8.41 0.81 2.25
CA TYR A 7 -9.40 0.94 1.19
C TYR A 7 -10.78 0.49 1.66
N THR A 8 -11.81 1.01 0.99
CA THR A 8 -13.22 0.64 1.17
C THR A 8 -13.91 0.57 -0.20
N CYS A 9 -15.04 -0.12 -0.29
CA CYS A 9 -15.89 -0.13 -1.47
C CYS A 9 -17.22 0.57 -1.16
N ILE A 10 -17.58 1.59 -1.93
CA ILE A 10 -18.84 2.31 -1.82
C ILE A 10 -19.51 2.26 -3.19
N ASN A 11 -20.74 1.75 -3.27
CA ASN A 11 -21.51 1.61 -4.51
C ASN A 11 -20.75 0.86 -5.62
N GLY A 12 -20.01 -0.19 -5.26
CA GLY A 12 -19.23 -0.99 -6.20
C GLY A 12 -17.93 -0.34 -6.69
N LYS A 13 -17.57 0.85 -6.18
CA LYS A 13 -16.32 1.53 -6.48
C LYS A 13 -15.41 1.54 -5.26
N GLU A 14 -14.14 1.23 -5.51
CA GLU A 14 -13.10 1.18 -4.49
C GLU A 14 -12.43 2.55 -4.32
N TYR A 15 -12.20 2.95 -3.07
CA TYR A 15 -11.57 4.21 -2.71
C TYR A 15 -10.47 4.00 -1.68
N LYS A 16 -9.40 4.78 -1.79
CA LYS A 16 -8.38 4.85 -0.74
C LYS A 16 -8.95 5.60 0.46
N VAL A 17 -8.76 5.04 1.66
CA VAL A 17 -9.18 5.63 2.93
C VAL A 17 -7.99 6.25 3.62
N ILE A 18 -8.15 7.46 4.13
CA ILE A 18 -7.23 8.11 5.05
C ILE A 18 -7.92 8.12 6.42
N LEU A 19 -7.56 7.16 7.26
CA LEU A 19 -8.01 7.10 8.64
C LEU A 19 -7.32 8.19 9.45
N LYS A 20 -8.08 8.90 10.29
CA LYS A 20 -7.51 9.73 11.36
C LYS A 20 -7.77 9.09 12.72
N ASP A 21 -6.98 9.51 13.70
CA ASP A 21 -7.13 9.09 15.10
C ASP A 21 -8.55 9.32 15.62
N LYS A 22 -8.90 8.74 16.77
CA LYS A 22 -10.26 8.67 17.35
C LYS A 22 -11.10 9.97 17.40
N ASN A 23 -10.48 11.14 17.23
CA ASN A 23 -11.15 12.45 17.25
C ASN A 23 -11.09 13.20 15.91
N GLY A 24 -10.50 12.58 14.88
CA GLY A 24 -10.28 13.16 13.57
C GLY A 24 -11.27 12.64 12.54
N LYS A 25 -11.55 13.48 11.53
CA LYS A 25 -12.36 13.14 10.38
C LYS A 25 -11.59 12.17 9.48
N SER A 26 -12.23 11.09 9.05
CA SER A 26 -11.68 10.15 8.06
C SER A 26 -12.16 10.53 6.66
N TYR A 27 -11.36 10.21 5.64
CA TYR A 27 -11.63 10.63 4.27
C TYR A 27 -11.46 9.48 3.28
N ILE A 28 -12.23 9.51 2.20
CA ILE A 28 -11.95 8.73 0.98
C ILE A 28 -11.38 9.64 -0.09
N ILE A 29 -10.46 9.11 -0.90
CA ILE A 29 -9.77 9.85 -1.97
C ILE A 29 -10.20 9.34 -3.34
N SER A 30 -10.39 10.28 -4.27
CA SER A 30 -10.70 10.05 -5.68
C SER A 30 -9.78 10.85 -6.59
N ASP A 31 -9.43 10.27 -7.73
CA ASP A 31 -8.69 10.91 -8.83
C ASP A 31 -9.62 11.63 -9.83
N LYS A 32 -10.93 11.58 -9.61
CA LYS A 32 -11.96 12.16 -10.47
C LYS A 32 -12.84 13.11 -9.68
N LYS A 33 -13.30 14.15 -10.36
CA LYS A 33 -14.31 15.06 -9.80
C LYS A 33 -15.65 14.34 -9.70
N GLU A 34 -16.15 14.21 -8.48
CA GLU A 34 -17.45 13.63 -8.16
C GLU A 34 -18.29 14.65 -7.38
N SER A 35 -19.62 14.53 -7.40
CA SER A 35 -20.53 15.55 -6.84
C SER A 35 -20.31 15.81 -5.35
N ASP A 36 -20.01 14.75 -4.59
CA ASP A 36 -19.91 14.78 -3.13
C ASP A 36 -18.46 14.93 -2.64
N PHE A 37 -17.51 15.16 -3.55
CA PHE A 37 -16.10 15.25 -3.24
C PHE A 37 -15.62 16.69 -3.39
N GLN A 38 -14.87 17.17 -2.40
CA GLN A 38 -14.20 18.47 -2.44
C GLN A 38 -12.80 18.34 -3.05
N LYS A 39 -12.33 19.38 -3.75
CA LYS A 39 -10.96 19.40 -4.28
C LYS A 39 -9.97 19.52 -3.11
N TYR A 40 -9.07 18.56 -2.99
CA TYR A 40 -7.98 18.57 -2.01
C TYR A 40 -6.69 19.13 -2.63
N ALA A 41 -6.30 18.58 -3.78
CA ALA A 41 -5.14 19.01 -4.56
C ALA A 41 -5.44 18.91 -6.06
N ASP A 42 -4.47 19.23 -6.91
CA ASP A 42 -4.69 19.12 -8.34
C ASP A 42 -4.86 17.66 -8.77
N GLY A 43 -5.99 17.36 -9.43
CA GLY A 43 -6.39 15.99 -9.77
C GLY A 43 -6.75 15.10 -8.58
N ILE A 44 -6.84 15.62 -7.35
CA ILE A 44 -7.14 14.85 -6.14
C ILE A 44 -8.33 15.47 -5.43
N TYR A 45 -9.34 14.63 -5.19
CA TYR A 45 -10.56 14.98 -4.50
C TYR A 45 -10.76 14.10 -3.28
N GLU A 46 -11.38 14.63 -2.24
CA GLU A 46 -11.66 13.90 -1.01
C GLU A 46 -13.12 14.05 -0.60
N LYS A 47 -13.64 13.06 0.13
CA LYS A 47 -14.93 13.12 0.79
C LYS A 47 -14.76 12.64 2.22
N GLU A 48 -15.24 13.45 3.17
CA GLU A 48 -15.30 13.05 4.57
C GLU A 48 -16.31 11.89 4.72
N ILE A 49 -15.92 10.89 5.49
CA ILE A 49 -16.74 9.70 5.75
C ILE A 49 -16.83 9.42 7.24
N ASP A 50 -17.96 8.83 7.62
CA ASP A 50 -18.15 8.19 8.90
C ASP A 50 -17.80 6.70 8.76
N LEU A 51 -16.91 6.20 9.63
CA LEU A 51 -16.47 4.81 9.58
C LEU A 51 -17.60 3.85 9.95
N GLU A 52 -18.56 4.30 10.76
CA GLU A 52 -19.74 3.51 11.14
C GLU A 52 -20.66 3.21 9.95
N GLN A 53 -20.57 4.00 8.88
CA GLN A 53 -21.38 3.83 7.67
C GLN A 53 -20.71 2.96 6.60
N LEU A 54 -19.46 2.53 6.82
CA LEU A 54 -18.76 1.69 5.87
C LEU A 54 -19.26 0.25 5.96
N GLU A 55 -19.51 -0.37 4.81
CA GLU A 55 -19.83 -1.80 4.73
C GLU A 55 -18.57 -2.66 4.84
N ASN A 56 -17.43 -2.12 4.42
CA ASN A 56 -16.15 -2.81 4.47
C ASN A 56 -14.98 -1.84 4.63
N LEU A 57 -13.93 -2.32 5.29
CA LEU A 57 -12.65 -1.65 5.38
C LEU A 57 -11.56 -2.72 5.35
N TYR A 58 -10.52 -2.50 4.55
CA TYR A 58 -9.40 -3.44 4.45
C TYR A 58 -8.10 -2.72 4.15
N TYR A 59 -7.01 -3.33 4.60
CA TYR A 59 -5.66 -2.91 4.31
C TYR A 59 -5.09 -3.73 3.16
N ILE A 60 -4.44 -3.07 2.20
CA ILE A 60 -3.70 -3.70 1.12
C ILE A 60 -2.21 -3.68 1.47
N ILE A 61 -1.64 -4.87 1.63
CA ILE A 61 -0.20 -5.06 1.77
C ILE A 61 0.34 -5.52 0.42
N PRO A 62 1.11 -4.68 -0.30
CA PRO A 62 1.76 -5.13 -1.51
C PRO A 62 2.93 -6.05 -1.17
N LYS A 63 3.01 -7.16 -1.90
CA LYS A 63 4.13 -8.10 -1.86
C LYS A 63 4.77 -8.18 -3.23
N ALA A 64 6.08 -8.39 -3.26
CA ALA A 64 6.78 -8.69 -4.48
C ALA A 64 7.19 -10.17 -4.48
N VAL A 65 6.96 -10.85 -5.60
CA VAL A 65 7.54 -12.14 -5.88
C VAL A 65 8.76 -11.92 -6.76
N TYR A 66 9.93 -12.34 -6.28
CA TYR A 66 11.20 -12.25 -6.99
C TYR A 66 11.92 -13.59 -6.88
N GLU A 67 12.31 -14.17 -8.02
CA GLU A 67 12.92 -15.50 -8.11
C GLU A 67 12.16 -16.56 -7.27
N GLY A 68 10.82 -16.53 -7.32
CA GLY A 68 9.94 -17.46 -6.60
C GLY A 68 9.74 -17.20 -5.10
N ASN A 69 10.37 -16.15 -4.54
CA ASN A 69 10.32 -15.82 -3.13
C ASN A 69 9.50 -14.54 -2.88
N ASN A 70 8.80 -14.48 -1.74
CA ASN A 70 7.99 -13.32 -1.35
C ASN A 70 8.79 -12.31 -0.53
N PHE A 71 8.74 -11.04 -0.91
CA PHE A 71 9.42 -9.94 -0.24
C PHE A 71 8.47 -8.81 0.14
N MET A 72 8.83 -8.11 1.22
CA MET A 72 8.19 -6.84 1.56
C MET A 72 8.67 -5.76 0.58
N ILE A 73 7.74 -4.96 0.08
CA ILE A 73 8.05 -3.80 -0.75
C ILE A 73 8.30 -2.60 0.17
N ARG A 74 9.46 -1.97 0.04
CA ARG A 74 9.76 -0.70 0.70
C ARG A 74 9.27 0.46 -0.17
N PRO A 75 8.49 1.41 0.38
CA PRO A 75 7.84 2.47 -0.40
C PRO A 75 8.77 3.55 -0.96
N ASN A 76 10.09 3.35 -0.96
CA ASN A 76 11.02 4.25 -1.62
C ASN A 76 11.25 3.75 -3.05
N MET A 77 10.78 4.50 -4.04
CA MET A 77 11.17 4.36 -5.44
C MET A 77 12.31 5.36 -5.69
N LYS A 78 13.57 4.96 -5.50
CA LYS A 78 14.67 5.72 -6.10
C LYS A 78 14.86 5.22 -7.53
N ASN A 79 14.44 6.09 -8.45
CA ASN A 79 14.65 6.19 -9.90
C ASN A 79 14.68 4.95 -10.82
N GLU A 80 14.98 3.71 -10.43
CA GLU A 80 15.08 2.61 -11.42
C GLU A 80 14.70 1.20 -10.88
N GLY A 81 14.00 1.11 -9.75
CA GLY A 81 13.57 -0.20 -9.25
C GLY A 81 12.72 -0.16 -7.99
N ILE A 82 12.34 -1.36 -7.55
CA ILE A 82 11.58 -1.62 -6.33
C ILE A 82 12.55 -2.16 -5.29
N CYS A 83 12.56 -1.52 -4.11
CA CYS A 83 13.38 -1.97 -3.00
C CYS A 83 12.66 -3.12 -2.26
N LEU A 84 13.25 -4.30 -2.34
CA LEU A 84 12.82 -5.51 -1.64
C LEU A 84 13.55 -5.60 -0.30
N GLY A 85 12.83 -5.95 0.76
CA GLY A 85 13.40 -6.15 2.09
C GLY A 85 13.15 -7.56 2.62
N THR A 86 14.15 -8.14 3.30
CA THR A 86 14.04 -9.39 4.06
C THR A 86 14.87 -9.34 5.35
N ASN A 87 14.42 -10.07 6.36
CA ASN A 87 15.18 -10.34 7.59
C ASN A 87 15.82 -11.75 7.58
N ASP A 88 15.57 -12.57 6.56
CA ASP A 88 16.18 -13.88 6.37
C ASP A 88 17.60 -13.73 5.81
N SER A 89 18.60 -14.02 6.62
CA SER A 89 20.01 -13.90 6.24
C SER A 89 20.49 -14.94 5.23
N GLU A 90 19.89 -16.13 5.22
CA GLU A 90 20.29 -17.19 4.28
C GLU A 90 19.79 -16.85 2.88
N LEU A 91 18.51 -16.50 2.77
CA LEU A 91 17.89 -16.04 1.53
C LEU A 91 18.55 -14.77 1.00
N ALA A 92 18.85 -13.81 1.89
CA ALA A 92 19.57 -12.59 1.52
C ALA A 92 20.94 -12.89 0.90
N LYS A 93 21.68 -13.86 1.46
CA LYS A 93 22.99 -14.26 0.94
C LYS A 93 22.87 -14.94 -0.42
N GLU A 94 21.90 -15.84 -0.60
CA GLU A 94 21.64 -16.53 -1.87
C GLU A 94 21.33 -15.54 -2.99
N LEU A 95 20.42 -14.59 -2.73
CA LEU A 95 19.94 -13.62 -3.71
C LEU A 95 20.77 -12.33 -3.77
N LYS A 96 21.88 -12.28 -3.04
CA LYS A 96 22.84 -11.16 -3.00
C LYS A 96 22.20 -9.83 -2.58
N PHE A 97 21.36 -9.85 -1.54
CA PHE A 97 20.87 -8.64 -0.88
C PHE A 97 21.97 -8.03 -0.03
N GLU A 98 21.95 -6.71 0.09
CA GLU A 98 22.90 -5.97 0.92
C GLU A 98 22.32 -5.78 2.32
N ARG A 99 23.16 -5.92 3.36
CA ARG A 99 22.72 -5.64 4.72
C ARG A 99 22.63 -4.13 4.94
N THR A 100 21.44 -3.60 5.20
CA THR A 100 21.22 -2.16 5.43
C THR A 100 20.94 -1.81 6.89
N ASP A 101 20.55 -2.80 7.71
CA ASP A 101 20.40 -2.67 9.16
C ASP A 101 20.95 -3.92 9.89
N LYS A 102 21.00 -3.88 11.23
CA LYS A 102 21.33 -5.05 12.05
C LYS A 102 20.45 -6.25 11.72
N TYR A 103 19.18 -6.04 11.38
CA TYR A 103 18.21 -7.12 11.11
C TYR A 103 17.53 -7.03 9.74
N LEU A 104 18.08 -6.24 8.81
CA LEU A 104 17.45 -6.01 7.51
C LEU A 104 18.47 -6.10 6.38
N TYR A 105 18.06 -6.77 5.32
CA TYR A 105 18.74 -6.85 4.05
C TYR A 105 17.83 -6.28 2.97
N GLU A 106 18.39 -5.50 2.06
CA GLU A 106 17.65 -4.83 0.99
C GLU A 106 18.32 -5.04 -0.37
N LYS A 107 17.50 -5.04 -1.42
CA LYS A 107 17.96 -5.11 -2.81
C LYS A 107 17.02 -4.31 -3.70
N TRP A 108 17.60 -3.53 -4.61
CA TRP A 108 16.85 -2.86 -5.66
C TRP A 108 16.74 -3.81 -6.85
N VAL A 109 15.50 -4.05 -7.29
CA VAL A 109 15.20 -4.95 -8.40
C VAL A 109 14.34 -4.21 -9.44
N PRO A 110 14.59 -4.35 -10.75
CA PRO A 110 13.73 -3.79 -11.77
C PRO A 110 12.28 -4.30 -11.64
N GLU A 111 11.30 -3.44 -11.89
CA GLU A 111 9.87 -3.83 -11.83
C GLU A 111 9.54 -4.95 -12.82
N SER A 112 10.26 -5.04 -13.94
CA SER A 112 10.11 -6.11 -14.95
C SER A 112 10.54 -7.50 -14.47
N GLU A 113 11.31 -7.59 -13.38
CA GLU A 113 11.81 -8.86 -12.83
C GLU A 113 10.98 -9.36 -11.64
N ILE A 114 9.95 -8.60 -11.24
CA ILE A 114 9.12 -8.95 -10.10
C ILE A 114 7.64 -9.00 -10.48
N GLU A 115 6.91 -9.85 -9.77
CA GLU A 115 5.45 -9.84 -9.80
C GLU A 115 4.93 -9.17 -8.53
N ILE A 116 4.03 -8.21 -8.66
CA ILE A 116 3.41 -7.53 -7.52
C ILE A 116 2.07 -8.21 -7.22
N MET A 117 1.92 -8.67 -5.99
CA MET A 117 0.69 -9.23 -5.46
C MET A 117 0.08 -8.33 -4.38
N GLU A 118 -1.25 -8.27 -4.33
CA GLU A 118 -1.98 -7.56 -3.28
C GLU A 118 -2.52 -8.55 -2.25
N GLU A 119 -2.02 -8.50 -1.02
CA GLU A 119 -2.67 -9.18 0.10
C GLU A 119 -3.69 -8.23 0.74
N ARG A 120 -4.96 -8.67 0.84
CA ARG A 120 -6.03 -7.92 1.49
C ARG A 120 -6.26 -8.43 2.90
N LYS A 121 -6.21 -7.53 3.89
CA LYS A 121 -6.54 -7.81 5.28
C LYS A 121 -7.75 -6.99 5.71
N ASN A 122 -8.84 -7.66 6.06
CA ASN A 122 -10.03 -6.98 6.57
C ASN A 122 -9.70 -6.28 7.89
N ILE A 123 -10.16 -5.04 8.02
CA ILE A 123 -10.11 -4.26 9.25
C ILE A 123 -11.54 -4.31 9.83
N PRO A 124 -11.72 -4.89 11.02
CA PRO A 124 -13.02 -4.87 11.69
C PRO A 124 -13.50 -3.44 11.94
N LEU A 125 -14.74 -3.18 11.57
CA LEU A 125 -15.48 -1.96 11.94
C LEU A 125 -16.22 -2.31 13.24
N ASN A 126 -15.97 -1.56 14.31
CA ASN A 126 -16.55 -1.76 15.63
C ASN A 126 -17.63 -0.73 15.91
#